data_AF-L9KZ26-F1
#
_entry.id   AF-L9KZ26-F1
#
_cell.length_a   1.000
_cell.length_b   1.000
_cell.length_c   1.000
_cell.angle_alpha   90.00
_cell.angle_beta   90.00
_cell.angle_gamma   90.00
#
_symmetry.space_group_name_H-M   'P 1'
#
loop_
_entity.id
_entity.type
_entity.pdbx_description
1 polymer ?
#
loop_
_entity_poly.entity_id
_entity_poly.type
_entity_poly.pdbx_seq_one_letter_code
_entity_poly.pdbx_strand_id
1 'polypeptide(L)'
;MFENHTVADRFLDFWRKTGNQHFGYLYGRYTEHKDIPLGIRAEVAAIYEPPQIGTQNSLELLEDPKAEVVDEIAAKLGLRKVGWIFTDLVSEDTRKGTVRYSRNKDTYFLSSEECITAGDFQNKHPNICRLSPDGHFGSKFVTAVATGGPDNQVHFEGYQVSNQCMALVRDECLLPCKDAPELGYAKESSSEQYVPDVFYKDTDKFGNEITQLARPLPVEYLIIDITTTFPKDPVYTFSISPNPFPIENRDVLGETQDFHSLATYLSQNTSAMFLDTVSDFHLLLFLVTNEVMPLQDFHSLATYLSQNTSAMFLDTVSDFHLLLFLVTNEVMPLQDSISLLLEAVRTRNEELAQTWKKSEQWATIEQLCSTVGVQLPGLQEYGAAGGSTHPAAAAWACQHCTFVNQPGTAHCEMCSLPRT
;
A
#
# COMPACT_ATOMS: atom_id res chain seq x y z
N MET A 1 -7.18 7.81 -12.26
CA MET A 1 -7.28 6.61 -13.11
C MET A 1 -6.84 5.42 -12.29
N PHE A 2 -7.69 4.41 -12.12
CA PHE A 2 -7.30 3.15 -11.49
C PHE A 2 -6.57 2.29 -12.52
N GLU A 3 -5.45 1.66 -12.16
CA GLU A 3 -4.66 0.86 -13.11
C GLU A 3 -5.44 -0.34 -13.67
N ASN A 4 -6.33 -0.92 -12.88
CA ASN A 4 -7.20 -2.03 -13.27
C ASN A 4 -8.48 -2.07 -12.41
N HIS A 5 -9.49 -2.81 -12.87
CA HIS A 5 -10.76 -2.97 -12.16
C HIS A 5 -10.62 -3.74 -10.83
N THR A 6 -9.67 -4.67 -10.74
CA THR A 6 -9.49 -5.52 -9.57
C THR A 6 -9.12 -4.72 -8.32
N VAL A 7 -8.33 -3.64 -8.45
CA VAL A 7 -8.04 -2.74 -7.31
C VAL A 7 -9.32 -2.17 -6.71
N ALA A 8 -10.22 -1.68 -7.57
CA ALA A 8 -11.49 -1.12 -7.14
C ALA A 8 -12.46 -2.20 -6.61
N ASP A 9 -12.54 -3.35 -7.28
CA ASP A 9 -13.41 -4.45 -6.86
C ASP A 9 -13.02 -5.04 -5.49
N ARG A 10 -11.72 -5.22 -5.23
CA ARG A 10 -11.21 -5.71 -3.93
C ARG A 10 -11.57 -4.77 -2.78
N PHE A 11 -11.54 -3.46 -3.03
CA PHE A 11 -11.98 -2.46 -2.05
C PHE A 11 -13.50 -2.57 -1.81
N LEU A 12 -14.30 -2.66 -2.88
CA LEU A 12 -15.75 -2.80 -2.78
C LEU A 12 -16.21 -4.10 -2.12
N ASP A 13 -15.40 -5.16 -2.16
CA ASP A 13 -15.75 -6.45 -1.54
C ASP A 13 -16.00 -6.34 -0.04
N PHE A 14 -15.37 -5.37 0.65
CA PHE A 14 -15.67 -5.11 2.05
C PHE A 14 -17.14 -4.73 2.25
N TRP A 15 -17.62 -3.73 1.47
CA TRP A 15 -19.01 -3.30 1.52
C TRP A 15 -19.96 -4.41 1.05
N ARG A 16 -19.62 -5.16 -0.01
CA ARG A 16 -20.45 -6.26 -0.52
C ARG A 16 -20.68 -7.35 0.54
N LYS A 17 -19.70 -7.61 1.41
CA LYS A 17 -19.78 -8.62 2.47
C LYS A 17 -20.41 -8.10 3.76
N THR A 18 -20.15 -6.86 4.15
CA THR A 18 -20.59 -6.30 5.44
C THR A 18 -21.84 -5.44 5.36
N GLY A 19 -22.07 -4.76 4.24
CA GLY A 19 -23.04 -3.66 4.10
C GLY A 19 -22.64 -2.37 4.80
N ASN A 20 -21.44 -2.28 5.38
CA ASN A 20 -20.92 -1.08 6.04
C ASN A 20 -20.05 -0.26 5.08
N GLN A 21 -20.00 1.04 5.29
CA GLN A 21 -19.13 1.94 4.52
C GLN A 21 -17.66 1.69 4.87
N HIS A 22 -16.78 2.02 3.92
CA HIS A 22 -15.36 1.75 4.02
C HIS A 22 -14.51 2.88 3.43
N PHE A 23 -13.26 2.96 3.87
CA PHE A 23 -12.28 3.97 3.49
C PHE A 23 -10.93 3.34 3.14
N GLY A 24 -10.21 3.97 2.21
CA GLY A 24 -8.84 3.60 1.90
C GLY A 24 -8.01 4.78 1.39
N TYR A 25 -6.70 4.72 1.60
CA TYR A 25 -5.73 5.60 0.97
C TYR A 25 -5.31 5.05 -0.39
N LEU A 26 -5.27 5.93 -1.39
CA LEU A 26 -4.87 5.60 -2.74
C LEU A 26 -3.36 5.76 -2.88
N TYR A 27 -2.66 4.67 -3.18
CA TYR A 27 -1.22 4.67 -3.46
C TYR A 27 -0.98 4.53 -4.97
N GLY A 28 -0.10 5.38 -5.48
CA GLY A 28 0.02 5.57 -6.91
C GLY A 28 1.13 6.52 -7.33
N ARG A 29 1.04 7.02 -8.56
CA ARG A 29 1.98 7.98 -9.14
C ARG A 29 1.25 9.06 -9.94
N TYR A 30 1.86 10.22 -10.04
CA TYR A 30 1.38 11.27 -10.95
C TYR A 30 2.08 11.15 -12.30
N THR A 31 1.30 11.05 -13.37
CA THR A 31 1.81 10.96 -14.74
C THR A 31 1.17 12.05 -15.61
N GLU A 32 1.79 12.32 -16.76
CA GLU A 32 1.27 13.28 -17.72
C GLU A 32 0.01 12.72 -18.42
N HIS A 33 -1.02 13.54 -18.51
CA HIS A 33 -2.24 13.21 -19.24
C HIS A 33 -2.06 13.60 -20.71
N LYS A 34 -1.86 12.60 -21.58
CA LYS A 34 -1.55 12.85 -23.01
C LYS A 34 -2.69 13.54 -23.78
N ASP A 35 -3.94 13.33 -23.38
CA ASP A 35 -5.09 13.90 -24.11
C ASP A 35 -5.49 15.31 -23.64
N ILE A 36 -4.90 15.83 -22.56
CA ILE A 36 -5.22 17.16 -22.00
C ILE A 36 -3.93 17.98 -22.00
N PRO A 37 -3.89 19.17 -22.63
CA PRO A 37 -2.70 20.01 -22.64
C PRO A 37 -2.22 20.32 -21.22
N LEU A 38 -0.97 19.93 -20.90
CA LEU A 38 -0.37 20.05 -19.56
C LEU A 38 -1.17 19.38 -18.44
N GLY A 39 -2.04 18.42 -18.80
CA GLY A 39 -2.83 17.67 -17.83
C GLY A 39 -1.97 16.73 -17.02
N ILE A 40 -2.35 16.54 -15.76
CA ILE A 40 -1.74 15.59 -14.84
C ILE A 40 -2.82 14.61 -14.42
N ARG A 41 -2.49 13.32 -14.36
CA ARG A 41 -3.38 12.30 -13.81
C ARG A 41 -2.70 11.56 -12.66
N ALA A 42 -3.50 11.17 -11.68
CA ALA A 42 -3.10 10.19 -10.67
C ALA A 42 -3.41 8.78 -11.19
N GLU A 43 -2.39 7.93 -11.27
CA GLU A 43 -2.50 6.49 -11.53
C GLU A 43 -2.47 5.76 -10.20
N VAL A 44 -3.58 5.07 -9.87
CA VAL A 44 -3.74 4.34 -8.61
C VAL A 44 -3.37 2.88 -8.82
N ALA A 45 -2.31 2.44 -8.15
CA ALA A 45 -1.78 1.08 -8.22
C ALA A 45 -2.33 0.17 -7.10
N ALA A 46 -2.58 0.74 -5.92
CA ALA A 46 -3.10 0.00 -4.76
C ALA A 46 -3.95 0.89 -3.86
N ILE A 47 -4.78 0.25 -3.04
CA ILE A 47 -5.57 0.89 -1.99
C ILE A 47 -5.14 0.27 -0.67
N TYR A 48 -4.72 1.11 0.26
CA TYR A 48 -4.37 0.73 1.63
C TYR A 48 -5.53 1.06 2.55
N GLU A 49 -5.95 0.14 3.41
CA GLU A 49 -7.11 0.31 4.28
C GLU A 49 -6.65 0.53 5.73
N PRO A 50 -6.58 1.78 6.23
CA PRO A 50 -6.14 2.04 7.59
C PRO A 50 -7.19 1.60 8.64
N PRO A 51 -6.81 1.54 9.92
CA PRO A 51 -7.73 1.29 11.03
C PRO A 51 -8.91 2.27 11.01
N GLN A 52 -10.13 1.74 11.02
CA GLN A 52 -11.35 2.52 10.88
C GLN A 52 -12.57 1.80 11.48
N ILE A 53 -13.62 2.56 11.81
CA ILE A 53 -14.92 2.05 12.24
C ILE A 53 -15.98 2.50 11.23
N GLY A 54 -16.34 1.58 10.34
CA GLY A 54 -17.41 1.78 9.35
C GLY A 54 -18.76 1.26 9.85
N THR A 55 -19.80 2.09 9.79
CA THR A 55 -21.20 1.69 9.91
C THR A 55 -21.91 1.82 8.57
N GLN A 56 -23.22 1.55 8.51
CA GLN A 56 -23.99 1.77 7.29
C GLN A 56 -24.07 3.24 6.87
N ASN A 57 -23.93 4.17 7.82
CA ASN A 57 -24.19 5.60 7.60
C ASN A 57 -23.05 6.53 8.09
N SER A 58 -21.99 5.97 8.67
CA SER A 58 -20.89 6.76 9.22
C SER A 58 -19.57 6.03 9.07
N LEU A 59 -18.50 6.81 9.03
CA LEU A 59 -17.14 6.33 8.94
C LEU A 59 -16.30 7.12 9.95
N GLU A 60 -15.62 6.42 10.85
CA GLU A 60 -14.69 7.01 11.80
C GLU A 60 -13.27 6.50 11.50
N LEU A 61 -12.35 7.43 11.27
CA LEU A 61 -10.94 7.12 11.03
C LEU A 61 -10.21 7.04 12.37
N LEU A 62 -9.48 5.95 12.59
CA LEU A 62 -8.66 5.78 13.78
C LEU A 62 -7.19 6.15 13.48
N GLU A 63 -6.42 6.37 14.54
CA GLU A 63 -4.98 6.59 14.42
C GLU A 63 -4.30 5.32 13.89
N ASP A 64 -3.47 5.48 12.86
CA ASP A 64 -2.77 4.39 12.21
C ASP A 64 -1.29 4.37 12.64
N PRO A 65 -0.91 3.44 13.54
CA PRO A 65 0.48 3.33 13.98
C PRO A 65 1.43 2.86 12.87
N LYS A 66 0.90 2.28 11.78
CA LYS A 66 1.69 1.73 10.67
C LYS A 66 1.83 2.70 9.49
N ALA A 67 1.20 3.88 9.55
CA ALA A 67 1.14 4.82 8.44
C ALA A 67 2.52 5.20 7.88
N GLU A 68 3.48 5.54 8.74
CA GLU A 68 4.83 5.96 8.31
C GLU A 68 5.57 4.83 7.58
N VAL A 69 5.44 3.60 8.08
CA VAL A 69 6.06 2.41 7.48
C VAL A 69 5.44 2.13 6.10
N VAL A 70 4.11 2.23 5.97
CA VAL A 70 3.40 2.07 4.69
C VAL A 70 3.89 3.11 3.69
N ASP A 71 3.98 4.37 4.10
CA ASP A 71 4.46 5.48 3.26
C ASP A 71 5.92 5.27 2.81
N GLU A 72 6.80 4.77 3.69
CA GLU A 72 8.20 4.48 3.37
C GLU A 72 8.33 3.34 2.34
N ILE A 73 7.59 2.24 2.51
CA ILE A 73 7.59 1.12 1.56
C ILE A 73 7.06 1.60 0.21
N ALA A 74 5.93 2.33 0.21
CA ALA A 74 5.36 2.87 -1.01
C ALA A 74 6.39 3.75 -1.73
N ALA A 75 7.10 4.63 -1.02
CA ALA A 75 8.14 5.48 -1.58
C ALA A 75 9.28 4.66 -2.21
N LYS A 76 9.73 3.57 -1.56
CA LYS A 76 10.76 2.66 -2.09
C LYS A 76 10.29 1.92 -3.36
N LEU A 77 8.99 1.65 -3.48
CA LEU A 77 8.35 1.09 -4.68
C LEU A 77 8.09 2.15 -5.76
N GLY A 78 8.44 3.42 -5.53
CA GLY A 78 8.18 4.53 -6.45
C GLY A 78 6.71 4.97 -6.47
N LEU A 79 5.95 4.57 -5.45
CA LEU A 79 4.57 4.99 -5.20
C LEU A 79 4.53 6.07 -4.13
N ARG A 80 3.44 6.81 -4.10
CA ARG A 80 3.14 7.79 -3.06
C ARG A 80 1.64 7.81 -2.81
N LYS A 81 1.25 8.33 -1.66
CA LYS A 81 -0.15 8.64 -1.37
C LYS A 81 -0.61 9.73 -2.35
N VAL A 82 -1.55 9.38 -3.23
CA VAL A 82 -2.09 10.27 -4.27
C VAL A 82 -3.50 10.77 -3.95
N GLY A 83 -4.19 10.11 -3.03
CA GLY A 83 -5.55 10.48 -2.64
C GLY A 83 -6.13 9.54 -1.60
N TRP A 84 -7.44 9.63 -1.43
CA TRP A 84 -8.25 8.75 -0.58
C TRP A 84 -9.54 8.38 -1.30
N ILE A 85 -10.14 7.28 -0.88
CA ILE A 85 -11.43 6.79 -1.37
C ILE A 85 -12.32 6.41 -0.20
N PHE A 86 -13.61 6.66 -0.32
CA PHE A 86 -14.62 6.14 0.60
C PHE A 86 -15.87 5.69 -0.15
N THR A 87 -16.67 4.85 0.50
CA THR A 87 -17.94 4.38 -0.05
C THR A 87 -19.12 5.15 0.53
N ASP A 88 -20.10 5.44 -0.33
CA ASP A 88 -21.46 5.85 0.03
C ASP A 88 -22.44 5.00 -0.78
N LEU A 89 -22.53 3.74 -0.38
CA LEU A 89 -23.30 2.72 -1.09
C LEU A 89 -24.46 2.23 -0.21
N VAL A 90 -25.67 2.34 -0.76
CA VAL A 90 -26.90 1.85 -0.15
C VAL A 90 -27.58 0.89 -1.14
N SER A 91 -27.73 -0.38 -0.74
CA SER A 91 -28.40 -1.39 -1.56
C SER A 91 -29.87 -1.00 -1.80
N GLU A 92 -30.28 -0.94 -3.07
CA GLU A 92 -31.68 -0.72 -3.45
C GLU A 92 -32.41 -2.05 -3.64
N ASP A 93 -31.85 -2.96 -4.44
CA ASP A 93 -32.36 -4.33 -4.62
C ASP A 93 -31.20 -5.33 -4.54
N THR A 94 -31.09 -6.01 -3.40
CA THR A 94 -30.04 -6.99 -3.12
C THR A 94 -30.04 -8.15 -4.10
N ARG A 95 -31.17 -8.46 -4.77
CA ARG A 95 -31.24 -9.56 -5.76
C ARG A 95 -30.66 -9.17 -7.11
N LYS A 96 -30.72 -7.88 -7.45
CA LYS A 96 -30.20 -7.35 -8.71
C LYS A 96 -28.81 -6.74 -8.55
N GLY A 97 -28.36 -6.54 -7.31
CA GLY A 97 -27.10 -5.88 -7.00
C GLY A 97 -27.14 -4.37 -7.31
N THR A 98 -28.33 -3.76 -7.32
CA THR A 98 -28.46 -2.33 -7.62
C THR A 98 -28.25 -1.49 -6.37
N VAL A 99 -27.66 -0.31 -6.59
CA VAL A 99 -27.35 0.67 -5.54
C VAL A 99 -28.13 1.95 -5.79
N ARG A 100 -28.50 2.64 -4.70
CA ARG A 100 -29.25 3.89 -4.77
C ARG A 100 -28.40 5.01 -5.36
N TYR A 101 -28.95 5.76 -6.31
CA TYR A 101 -28.38 7.01 -6.82
C TYR A 101 -28.65 8.18 -5.86
N SER A 102 -27.88 8.29 -4.77
CA SER A 102 -28.06 9.30 -3.72
C SER A 102 -27.46 10.67 -4.05
N ARG A 103 -26.32 10.68 -4.75
CA ARG A 103 -25.53 11.88 -5.07
C ARG A 103 -25.86 12.36 -6.47
N ASN A 104 -26.56 13.48 -6.59
CA ASN A 104 -26.97 14.02 -7.88
C ASN A 104 -27.19 15.53 -7.80
N LYS A 105 -27.52 16.14 -8.94
CA LYS A 105 -27.77 17.59 -9.07
C LYS A 105 -28.87 18.13 -8.14
N ASP A 106 -29.79 17.28 -7.70
CA ASP A 106 -30.94 17.67 -6.87
C ASP A 106 -30.65 17.45 -5.36
N THR A 107 -29.49 16.85 -5.02
CA THR A 107 -29.03 16.59 -3.65
C THR A 107 -27.69 17.29 -3.39
N TYR A 108 -26.59 16.55 -3.39
CA TYR A 108 -25.22 17.03 -3.23
C TYR A 108 -24.23 16.02 -3.84
N PHE A 109 -23.03 16.51 -4.15
CA PHE A 109 -21.92 15.68 -4.67
C PHE A 109 -20.97 15.26 -3.55
N LEU A 110 -20.51 16.22 -2.74
CA LEU A 110 -19.83 15.98 -1.46
C LEU A 110 -20.58 16.70 -0.36
N SER A 111 -20.65 16.07 0.81
CA SER A 111 -21.16 16.74 2.01
C SER A 111 -20.16 17.78 2.51
N SER A 112 -20.61 18.71 3.34
CA SER A 112 -19.74 19.72 3.94
C SER A 112 -18.67 19.12 4.84
N GLU A 113 -18.98 18.03 5.54
CA GLU A 113 -18.01 17.26 6.33
C GLU A 113 -16.95 16.58 5.45
N GLU A 114 -17.36 15.95 4.34
CA GLU A 114 -16.45 15.34 3.37
C GLU A 114 -15.57 16.39 2.67
N CYS A 115 -16.14 17.56 2.36
CA CYS A 115 -15.42 18.68 1.76
C CYS A 115 -14.37 19.25 2.72
N ILE A 116 -14.72 19.42 4.01
CA ILE A 116 -13.77 19.84 5.04
C ILE A 116 -12.66 18.79 5.21
N THR A 117 -13.02 17.51 5.26
CA THR A 117 -12.07 16.40 5.37
C THR A 117 -11.11 16.35 4.17
N ALA A 118 -11.62 16.55 2.95
CA ALA A 118 -10.80 16.66 1.76
C ALA A 118 -9.84 17.86 1.82
N GLY A 119 -10.29 19.00 2.35
CA GLY A 119 -9.45 20.17 2.60
C GLY A 119 -8.33 19.91 3.58
N ASP A 120 -8.60 19.21 4.68
CA ASP A 120 -7.59 18.79 5.66
C ASP A 120 -6.55 17.85 5.02
N PHE A 121 -6.99 16.82 4.28
CA PHE A 121 -6.06 15.93 3.59
C PHE A 121 -5.22 16.62 2.52
N GLN A 122 -5.79 17.56 1.76
CA GLN A 122 -5.04 18.37 0.80
C GLN A 122 -4.01 19.28 1.50
N ASN A 123 -4.33 19.85 2.66
CA ASN A 123 -3.40 20.67 3.45
C ASN A 123 -2.24 19.84 4.02
N LYS A 124 -2.49 18.58 4.41
CA LYS A 124 -1.44 17.63 4.85
C LYS A 124 -0.51 17.20 3.72
N HIS A 125 -0.94 17.33 2.46
CA HIS A 125 -0.17 16.92 1.28
C HIS A 125 0.04 18.09 0.30
N PRO A 126 0.81 19.13 0.68
CA PRO A 126 1.04 20.29 -0.18
C PRO A 126 1.86 19.93 -1.42
N ASN A 127 1.53 20.54 -2.55
CA ASN A 127 2.29 20.35 -3.78
C ASN A 127 3.46 21.35 -3.87
N ILE A 128 4.68 20.83 -3.89
CA ILE A 128 5.91 21.64 -4.01
C ILE A 128 5.89 22.39 -5.35
N CYS A 129 6.09 23.70 -5.29
CA CYS A 129 6.06 24.58 -6.45
C CYS A 129 7.12 25.67 -6.32
N ARG A 130 8.16 25.58 -7.17
CA ARG A 130 9.27 26.56 -7.20
C ARG A 130 8.85 27.97 -7.62
N LEU A 131 7.69 28.10 -8.27
CA LEU A 131 7.14 29.37 -8.71
C LEU A 131 6.28 30.04 -7.63
N SER A 132 5.95 29.32 -6.56
CA SER A 132 5.20 29.87 -5.43
C SER A 132 6.16 30.59 -4.48
N PRO A 133 5.80 31.78 -3.95
CA PRO A 133 6.59 32.46 -2.92
C PRO A 133 6.76 31.60 -1.65
N ASP A 134 5.76 30.78 -1.33
CA ASP A 134 5.74 29.92 -0.14
C ASP A 134 6.44 28.56 -0.37
N GLY A 135 6.96 28.31 -1.58
CA GLY A 135 7.60 27.04 -1.96
C GLY A 135 6.63 25.89 -2.25
N HIS A 136 5.33 26.08 -1.97
CA HIS A 136 4.26 25.14 -2.32
C HIS A 136 3.03 25.88 -2.88
N PHE A 137 2.21 25.20 -3.68
CA PHE A 137 0.95 25.75 -4.19
C PHE A 137 -0.09 24.65 -4.39
N GLY A 138 -1.21 24.80 -3.68
CA GLY A 138 -2.32 23.84 -3.68
C GLY A 138 -1.90 22.43 -3.28
N SER A 139 -2.69 21.45 -3.73
CA SER A 139 -2.41 20.03 -3.56
C SER A 139 -2.80 19.24 -4.81
N LYS A 140 -2.12 18.11 -5.04
CA LYS A 140 -2.49 17.12 -6.06
C LYS A 140 -3.27 15.94 -5.45
N PHE A 141 -3.54 15.99 -4.14
CA PHE A 141 -4.23 14.94 -3.42
C PHE A 141 -5.69 14.91 -3.86
N VAL A 142 -6.19 13.74 -4.28
CA VAL A 142 -7.54 13.58 -4.82
C VAL A 142 -8.46 12.88 -3.83
N THR A 143 -9.75 13.16 -3.93
CA THR A 143 -10.83 12.50 -3.21
C THR A 143 -11.62 11.64 -4.19
N ALA A 144 -11.77 10.36 -3.95
CA ALA A 144 -12.63 9.48 -4.75
C ALA A 144 -13.83 9.01 -3.91
N VAL A 145 -15.00 8.93 -4.53
CA VAL A 145 -16.23 8.46 -3.90
C VAL A 145 -16.76 7.30 -4.71
N ALA A 146 -16.94 6.15 -4.07
CA ALA A 146 -17.66 5.02 -4.63
C ALA A 146 -19.14 5.13 -4.23
N THR A 147 -20.00 5.49 -5.17
CA THR A 147 -21.44 5.72 -4.94
C THR A 147 -22.28 5.06 -6.03
N GLY A 148 -23.62 5.15 -5.95
CA GLY A 148 -24.49 4.71 -7.04
C GLY A 148 -24.49 5.72 -8.18
N GLY A 149 -24.42 5.26 -9.43
CA GLY A 149 -24.54 6.09 -10.62
C GLY A 149 -25.99 6.23 -11.11
N PRO A 150 -26.23 7.01 -12.20
CA PRO A 150 -27.56 7.19 -12.79
C PRO A 150 -28.23 5.91 -13.31
N ASP A 151 -27.46 4.85 -13.50
CA ASP A 151 -27.89 3.51 -13.93
C ASP A 151 -28.11 2.54 -12.75
N ASN A 152 -28.07 3.06 -11.52
CA ASN A 152 -28.12 2.30 -10.26
C ASN A 152 -27.04 1.21 -10.16
N GLN A 153 -25.92 1.38 -10.86
CA GLN A 153 -24.71 0.59 -10.70
C GLN A 153 -23.67 1.33 -9.86
N VAL A 154 -22.68 0.62 -9.34
CA VAL A 154 -21.58 1.26 -8.61
C VAL A 154 -20.78 2.11 -9.59
N HIS A 155 -20.58 3.37 -9.23
CA HIS A 155 -19.85 4.38 -9.98
C HIS A 155 -18.79 5.05 -9.09
N PHE A 156 -17.72 5.54 -9.71
CA PHE A 156 -16.64 6.23 -9.03
C PHE A 156 -16.58 7.68 -9.48
N GLU A 157 -16.76 8.59 -8.54
CA GLU A 157 -16.65 10.02 -8.76
C GLU A 157 -15.33 10.52 -8.17
N GLY A 158 -14.67 11.44 -8.86
CA GLY A 158 -13.39 12.01 -8.43
C GLY A 158 -13.54 13.50 -8.16
N TYR A 159 -12.95 13.98 -7.08
CA TYR A 159 -13.04 15.37 -6.65
C TYR A 159 -11.71 15.89 -6.12
N GLN A 160 -11.55 17.20 -6.18
CA GLN A 160 -10.64 17.96 -5.34
C GLN A 160 -11.39 19.14 -4.75
N VAL A 161 -10.89 19.67 -3.65
CA VAL A 161 -11.35 20.96 -3.14
C VAL A 161 -10.44 22.08 -3.61
N SER A 162 -11.04 23.25 -3.81
CA SER A 162 -10.34 24.46 -4.23
C SER A 162 -9.30 24.89 -3.20
N ASN A 163 -8.29 25.64 -3.65
CA ASN A 163 -7.31 26.26 -2.76
C ASN A 163 -7.97 27.21 -1.73
N GLN A 164 -9.13 27.77 -2.07
CA GLN A 164 -9.93 28.59 -1.15
C GLN A 164 -10.52 27.73 -0.02
N CYS A 165 -11.07 26.56 -0.35
CA CYS A 165 -11.51 25.59 0.65
C CYS A 165 -10.35 25.16 1.56
N MET A 166 -9.19 24.82 0.97
CA MET A 166 -7.98 24.49 1.73
C MET A 166 -7.63 25.58 2.76
N ALA A 167 -7.66 26.86 2.35
CA ALA A 167 -7.40 27.98 3.25
C ALA A 167 -8.47 28.12 4.35
N LEU A 168 -9.75 28.00 3.99
CA LEU A 168 -10.86 28.06 4.96
C LEU A 168 -10.78 26.93 5.99
N VAL A 169 -10.37 25.73 5.60
CA VAL A 169 -10.21 24.58 6.50
C VAL A 169 -8.96 24.73 7.36
N ARG A 170 -7.82 25.10 6.77
CA ARG A 170 -6.56 25.33 7.49
C ARG A 170 -6.72 26.34 8.62
N ASP A 171 -7.43 27.43 8.34
CA ASP A 171 -7.64 28.51 9.28
C ASP A 171 -8.89 28.26 10.14
N GLU A 172 -9.47 27.05 10.14
CA GLU A 172 -10.66 26.64 10.90
C GLU A 172 -11.87 27.57 10.74
N CYS A 173 -12.05 28.16 9.57
CA CYS A 173 -13.11 29.15 9.28
C CYS A 173 -14.42 28.51 8.79
N LEU A 174 -14.41 27.24 8.39
CA LEU A 174 -15.56 26.53 7.81
C LEU A 174 -16.06 25.42 8.74
N LEU A 175 -17.37 25.39 9.01
CA LEU A 175 -18.03 24.35 9.80
C LEU A 175 -19.06 23.59 8.94
N PRO A 176 -19.27 22.29 9.20
CA PRO A 176 -20.33 21.54 8.54
C PRO A 176 -21.71 21.90 9.13
N CYS A 177 -22.74 21.88 8.28
CA CYS A 177 -24.13 22.05 8.72
C CYS A 177 -24.76 20.69 9.06
N LYS A 178 -25.48 20.62 10.18
CA LYS A 178 -26.07 19.37 10.68
C LYS A 178 -27.20 18.80 9.81
N ASP A 179 -28.11 19.67 9.36
CA ASP A 179 -29.34 19.27 8.67
C ASP A 179 -29.31 19.58 7.16
N ALA A 180 -28.18 20.07 6.64
CA ALA A 180 -28.00 20.48 5.26
C ALA A 180 -26.58 20.09 4.78
N PRO A 181 -26.36 18.83 4.36
CA PRO A 181 -25.03 18.34 3.96
C PRO A 181 -24.43 19.15 2.81
N GLU A 182 -25.24 19.75 1.94
CA GLU A 182 -24.83 20.59 0.81
C GLU A 182 -24.32 21.98 1.22
N LEU A 183 -24.49 22.36 2.49
CA LEU A 183 -24.14 23.68 3.01
C LEU A 183 -23.02 23.57 4.06
N GLY A 184 -22.02 24.44 3.93
CA GLY A 184 -21.08 24.79 5.00
C GLY A 184 -21.46 26.11 5.66
N TYR A 185 -20.86 26.41 6.80
CA TYR A 185 -21.07 27.64 7.54
C TYR A 185 -19.73 28.34 7.81
N ALA A 186 -19.53 29.52 7.23
CA ALA A 186 -18.36 30.34 7.56
C ALA A 186 -18.53 30.93 8.97
N LYS A 187 -17.60 30.64 9.88
CA LYS A 187 -17.63 31.12 11.27
C LYS A 187 -17.75 32.65 11.34
N GLU A 188 -18.36 33.12 12.42
CA GLU A 188 -18.31 34.53 12.77
C GLU A 188 -16.99 34.84 13.48
N SER A 189 -16.49 36.07 13.32
CA SER A 189 -15.32 36.52 14.07
C SER A 189 -15.62 36.51 15.57
N SER A 190 -14.72 35.92 16.35
CA SER A 190 -14.77 35.93 17.81
C SER A 190 -13.61 36.76 18.39
N SER A 191 -13.53 36.86 19.71
CA SER A 191 -12.37 37.45 20.38
C SER A 191 -11.12 36.58 20.30
N GLU A 192 -11.28 35.28 20.05
CA GLU A 192 -10.19 34.30 19.99
C GLU A 192 -9.66 34.11 18.57
N GLN A 193 -10.54 34.26 17.57
CA GLN A 193 -10.23 34.01 16.17
C GLN A 193 -10.88 35.08 15.28
N TYR A 194 -10.06 35.78 14.50
CA TYR A 194 -10.55 36.68 13.47
C TYR A 194 -10.97 35.87 12.23
N VAL A 195 -12.23 35.97 11.86
CA VAL A 195 -12.77 35.36 10.62
C VAL A 195 -13.32 36.49 9.74
N PRO A 196 -12.73 36.75 8.57
CA PRO A 196 -13.24 37.79 7.68
C PRO A 196 -14.61 37.41 7.12
N ASP A 197 -15.37 38.40 6.65
CA ASP A 197 -16.61 38.11 5.95
C ASP A 197 -16.30 37.44 4.60
N VAL A 198 -16.82 36.22 4.44
CA VAL A 198 -16.68 35.43 3.24
C VAL A 198 -17.93 35.63 2.40
N PHE A 199 -17.73 35.96 1.12
CA PHE A 199 -18.81 36.14 0.16
C PHE A 199 -18.65 35.19 -1.01
N TYR A 200 -19.77 34.73 -1.57
CA TYR A 200 -19.80 34.00 -2.83
C TYR A 200 -20.68 34.74 -3.84
N LYS A 201 -20.42 34.51 -5.12
CA LYS A 201 -21.21 35.07 -6.21
C LYS A 201 -22.17 34.01 -6.73
N ASP A 202 -23.42 34.41 -6.92
CA ASP A 202 -24.46 33.58 -7.48
C ASP A 202 -25.18 34.34 -8.62
N THR A 203 -25.93 33.64 -9.45
CA THR A 203 -26.71 34.24 -10.54
C THR A 203 -28.19 34.20 -10.22
N ASP A 204 -28.84 35.37 -10.22
CA ASP A 204 -30.27 35.44 -9.97
C ASP A 204 -31.11 34.88 -11.14
N LYS A 205 -32.44 34.81 -10.95
CA LYS A 205 -33.40 34.35 -11.98
C LYS A 205 -33.42 35.22 -13.25
N PHE A 206 -32.80 36.39 -13.22
CA PHE A 206 -32.73 37.35 -14.31
C PHE A 206 -31.35 37.39 -14.97
N GLY A 207 -30.39 36.56 -14.52
CA GLY A 207 -29.03 36.48 -15.06
C GLY A 207 -28.05 37.51 -14.49
N ASN A 208 -28.40 38.21 -13.41
CA ASN A 208 -27.50 39.17 -12.77
C ASN A 208 -26.62 38.48 -11.73
N GLU A 209 -25.34 38.88 -11.64
CA GLU A 209 -24.46 38.45 -10.55
C GLU A 209 -24.88 39.13 -9.23
N ILE A 210 -25.24 38.31 -8.25
CA ILE A 210 -25.49 38.73 -6.87
C ILE A 210 -24.36 38.24 -5.97
N THR A 211 -23.99 39.05 -4.97
CA THR A 211 -23.01 38.66 -3.95
C THR A 211 -23.75 38.33 -2.67
N GLN A 212 -23.56 37.11 -2.16
CA GLN A 212 -24.22 36.60 -0.96
C GLN A 212 -23.18 36.32 0.12
N LEU A 213 -23.59 36.48 1.38
CA LEU A 213 -22.76 36.14 2.54
C LEU A 213 -22.72 34.61 2.68
N ALA A 214 -21.53 34.04 2.90
CA ALA A 214 -21.25 32.61 3.01
C ALA A 214 -21.71 31.99 4.36
N ARG A 215 -22.89 32.39 4.84
CA ARG A 215 -23.53 31.97 6.09
C ARG A 215 -25.03 31.71 5.83
N PRO A 216 -25.41 30.62 5.13
CA PRO A 216 -24.59 29.46 4.75
C PRO A 216 -23.88 29.59 3.39
N LEU A 217 -22.88 28.73 3.16
CA LEU A 217 -22.09 28.61 1.93
C LEU A 217 -22.41 27.28 1.23
N PRO A 218 -22.92 27.28 0.00
CA PRO A 218 -23.04 26.04 -0.78
C PRO A 218 -21.65 25.46 -1.07
N VAL A 219 -21.41 24.20 -0.69
CA VAL A 219 -20.07 23.59 -0.82
C VAL A 219 -19.70 23.26 -2.26
N GLU A 220 -20.66 23.27 -3.19
CA GLU A 220 -20.42 23.12 -4.63
C GLU A 220 -19.42 24.14 -5.19
N TYR A 221 -19.40 25.37 -4.67
CA TYR A 221 -18.44 26.40 -5.07
C TYR A 221 -16.99 26.07 -4.67
N LEU A 222 -16.83 25.15 -3.72
CA LEU A 222 -15.54 24.74 -3.19
C LEU A 222 -15.00 23.47 -3.83
N ILE A 223 -15.82 22.76 -4.62
CA ILE A 223 -15.50 21.44 -5.17
C ILE A 223 -15.12 21.57 -6.65
N ILE A 224 -14.15 20.78 -7.06
CA ILE A 224 -13.66 20.66 -8.43
C ILE A 224 -13.84 19.20 -8.84
N ASP A 225 -14.56 18.98 -9.93
CA ASP A 225 -14.77 17.65 -10.51
C ASP A 225 -13.50 17.15 -11.21
N ILE A 226 -13.17 15.88 -10.98
CA ILE A 226 -12.04 15.17 -11.57
C ILE A 226 -12.54 13.88 -12.20
N THR A 227 -12.29 13.75 -13.50
CA THR A 227 -12.70 12.56 -14.23
C THR A 227 -11.99 11.30 -13.71
N THR A 228 -12.80 10.33 -13.26
CA THR A 228 -12.33 9.00 -12.86
C THR A 228 -12.50 8.01 -14.00
N THR A 229 -11.45 7.25 -14.29
CA THR A 229 -11.42 6.32 -15.43
C THR A 229 -10.65 5.04 -15.12
N PHE A 230 -10.92 4.02 -15.91
CA PHE A 230 -10.13 2.80 -16.04
C PHE A 230 -9.50 2.78 -17.44
N PRO A 231 -8.23 2.37 -17.59
CA PRO A 231 -7.60 2.25 -18.90
C PRO A 231 -8.26 1.11 -19.69
N LYS A 232 -8.28 1.26 -21.03
CA LYS A 232 -8.80 0.21 -21.92
C LYS A 232 -8.01 -1.09 -21.79
N ASP A 233 -6.69 -0.94 -21.75
CA ASP A 233 -5.76 -2.03 -21.48
C ASP A 233 -5.30 -1.90 -20.02
N PRO A 234 -5.63 -2.86 -19.14
CA PRO A 234 -5.29 -2.76 -17.73
C PRO A 234 -3.78 -2.79 -17.53
N VAL A 235 -3.33 -1.96 -16.60
CA VAL A 235 -1.93 -1.91 -16.15
C VAL A 235 -1.85 -2.60 -14.79
N TYR A 236 -0.74 -3.30 -14.54
CA TYR A 236 -0.52 -4.02 -13.30
C TYR A 236 0.85 -3.66 -12.76
N THR A 237 0.89 -2.85 -11.70
CA THR A 237 2.10 -2.64 -10.90
C THR A 237 2.35 -3.82 -9.96
N PHE A 238 1.28 -4.40 -9.42
CA PHE A 238 1.28 -5.57 -8.53
C PHE A 238 0.61 -6.74 -9.24
N SER A 239 1.16 -7.95 -9.14
CA SER A 239 0.53 -9.12 -9.78
C SER A 239 -0.76 -9.50 -9.05
N ILE A 240 -1.73 -9.95 -9.83
CA ILE A 240 -3.03 -10.36 -9.33
C ILE A 240 -3.06 -11.88 -9.30
N SER A 241 -2.96 -12.44 -8.10
CA SER A 241 -3.17 -13.87 -7.89
C SER A 241 -4.67 -14.20 -7.82
N PRO A 242 -5.10 -15.36 -8.31
CA PRO A 242 -6.49 -15.81 -8.22
C PRO A 242 -6.97 -15.99 -6.76
N ASN A 243 -6.04 -16.32 -5.85
CA ASN A 243 -6.28 -16.34 -4.41
C ASN A 243 -5.43 -15.24 -3.77
N PRO A 244 -5.91 -13.98 -3.69
CA PRO A 244 -5.13 -12.85 -3.19
C PRO A 244 -4.87 -12.93 -1.68
N PHE A 245 -3.82 -12.26 -1.22
CA PHE A 245 -3.52 -12.19 0.21
C PHE A 245 -4.58 -11.35 0.93
N PRO A 246 -4.99 -11.70 2.18
CA PRO A 246 -5.98 -10.92 2.94
C PRO A 246 -5.56 -9.46 3.09
N ILE A 247 -6.52 -8.55 2.95
CA ILE A 247 -6.30 -7.11 3.12
C ILE A 247 -6.23 -6.79 4.62
N GLU A 248 -5.37 -5.84 4.99
CA GLU A 248 -5.21 -5.38 6.37
C GLU A 248 -6.50 -4.83 6.99
N ASN A 249 -6.58 -4.83 8.31
CA ASN A 249 -7.66 -4.19 9.09
C ASN A 249 -9.08 -4.70 8.75
N ARG A 250 -9.22 -5.95 8.31
CA ARG A 250 -10.49 -6.62 7.99
C ARG A 250 -10.89 -7.74 8.95
N ASP A 251 -10.48 -7.66 10.21
CA ASP A 251 -10.75 -8.69 11.22
C ASP A 251 -12.25 -9.00 11.39
N VAL A 252 -13.12 -8.00 11.16
CA VAL A 252 -14.59 -8.15 11.19
C VAL A 252 -15.11 -9.17 10.16
N LEU A 253 -14.40 -9.34 9.05
CA LEU A 253 -14.70 -10.33 8.00
C LEU A 253 -14.09 -11.71 8.26
N GLY A 254 -13.30 -11.85 9.33
CA GLY A 254 -12.44 -13.03 9.53
C GLY A 254 -11.26 -13.07 8.55
N GLU A 255 -10.99 -11.98 7.83
CA GLU A 255 -9.81 -11.81 6.97
C GLU A 255 -8.65 -11.31 7.84
N THR A 256 -8.14 -12.19 8.71
CA THR A 256 -7.00 -11.87 9.58
C THR A 256 -5.69 -12.11 8.85
N GLN A 257 -4.76 -11.16 8.93
CA GLN A 257 -3.39 -11.38 8.47
C GLN A 257 -2.60 -12.10 9.56
N ASP A 258 -2.50 -13.42 9.48
CA ASP A 258 -1.78 -14.26 10.42
C ASP A 258 -0.87 -15.28 9.72
N PHE A 259 -0.04 -16.00 10.50
CA PHE A 259 0.87 -17.00 9.96
C PHE A 259 0.15 -18.14 9.22
N HIS A 260 -1.07 -18.47 9.65
CA HIS A 260 -1.87 -19.49 8.98
C HIS A 260 -2.28 -19.02 7.58
N SER A 261 -2.71 -17.76 7.45
CA SER A 261 -3.07 -17.14 6.17
C SER A 261 -1.86 -17.01 5.26
N LEU A 262 -0.68 -16.66 5.80
CA LEU A 262 0.59 -16.67 5.05
C LEU A 262 0.95 -18.06 4.53
N ALA A 263 0.95 -19.08 5.38
CA ALA A 263 1.28 -20.46 4.99
C ALA A 263 0.29 -21.01 3.94
N THR A 264 -0.99 -20.67 4.08
CA THR A 264 -2.04 -21.03 3.14
C THR A 264 -1.84 -20.32 1.79
N TYR A 265 -1.55 -19.02 1.79
CA TYR A 265 -1.28 -18.26 0.58
C TYR A 265 -0.04 -18.77 -0.17
N LEU A 266 1.05 -19.04 0.53
CA LEU A 266 2.29 -19.56 -0.07
C LEU A 266 2.12 -20.99 -0.62
N SER A 267 1.42 -21.88 0.11
CA SER A 267 1.20 -23.26 -0.34
C SER A 267 0.27 -23.36 -1.56
N GLN A 268 -0.70 -22.45 -1.68
CA GLN A 268 -1.62 -22.42 -2.82
C GLN A 268 -0.97 -21.89 -4.10
N ASN A 269 0.09 -21.07 -3.97
CA ASN A 269 0.76 -20.44 -5.10
C ASN A 269 2.07 -21.13 -5.52
N THR A 270 2.30 -22.39 -5.11
CA THR A 270 3.50 -23.18 -5.41
C THR A 270 3.82 -23.34 -6.91
N SER A 271 2.83 -23.12 -7.79
CA SER A 271 2.94 -23.28 -9.26
C SER A 271 2.99 -21.95 -10.04
N ALA A 272 2.78 -20.81 -9.38
CA ALA A 272 2.94 -19.49 -9.99
C ALA A 272 4.42 -19.10 -9.98
N MET A 273 4.87 -18.26 -10.91
CA MET A 273 6.19 -17.65 -10.81
C MET A 273 6.25 -16.95 -9.46
N PHE A 274 7.18 -17.35 -8.59
CA PHE A 274 7.28 -16.86 -7.22
C PHE A 274 7.19 -15.31 -7.12
N LEU A 275 7.77 -14.61 -8.10
CA LEU A 275 7.69 -13.16 -8.23
C LEU A 275 6.25 -12.60 -8.29
N ASP A 276 5.32 -13.30 -8.94
CA ASP A 276 3.92 -12.89 -9.00
C ASP A 276 3.26 -12.99 -7.62
N THR A 277 3.56 -14.04 -6.86
CA THR A 277 3.04 -14.24 -5.51
C THR A 277 3.56 -13.20 -4.53
N VAL A 278 4.84 -12.84 -4.62
CA VAL A 278 5.39 -11.84 -3.70
C VAL A 278 5.12 -10.41 -4.15
N SER A 279 4.72 -10.17 -5.40
CA SER A 279 4.32 -8.82 -5.82
C SER A 279 2.92 -8.37 -5.35
N ASP A 280 2.25 -9.10 -4.46
CA ASP A 280 0.97 -8.65 -3.84
C ASP A 280 1.23 -7.59 -2.76
N PHE A 281 0.71 -6.39 -2.95
CA PHE A 281 0.86 -5.24 -2.06
C PHE A 281 0.51 -5.52 -0.58
N HIS A 282 -0.55 -6.30 -0.32
CA HIS A 282 -1.00 -6.56 1.06
C HIS A 282 -0.09 -7.58 1.75
N LEU A 283 0.45 -8.54 0.99
CA LEU A 283 1.50 -9.42 1.50
C LEU A 283 2.76 -8.60 1.82
N LEU A 284 3.14 -7.65 0.94
CA LEU A 284 4.30 -6.79 1.17
C LEU A 284 4.20 -6.11 2.54
N LEU A 285 3.06 -5.48 2.76
CA LEU A 285 2.81 -4.71 3.96
C LEU A 285 2.75 -5.58 5.22
N PHE A 286 2.13 -6.75 5.13
CA PHE A 286 2.07 -7.68 6.25
C PHE A 286 3.46 -8.10 6.70
N LEU A 287 4.35 -8.43 5.78
CA LEU A 287 5.69 -8.88 6.10
C LEU A 287 6.53 -7.78 6.78
N VAL A 288 6.33 -6.51 6.40
CA VAL A 288 7.09 -5.38 6.99
C VAL A 288 6.58 -5.01 8.37
N THR A 289 5.25 -5.04 8.54
CA THR A 289 4.59 -4.51 9.74
C THR A 289 4.33 -5.56 10.81
N ASN A 290 4.64 -6.83 10.55
CA ASN A 290 4.49 -7.91 11.52
C ASN A 290 5.73 -8.02 12.41
N GLU A 291 5.61 -7.54 13.64
CA GLU A 291 6.66 -7.60 14.67
C GLU A 291 6.95 -9.01 15.20
N VAL A 292 6.05 -9.98 14.98
CA VAL A 292 6.18 -11.37 15.49
C VAL A 292 7.16 -12.18 14.66
N MET A 293 7.45 -11.73 13.43
CA MET A 293 8.56 -12.25 12.64
C MET A 293 9.62 -11.15 12.53
N PRO A 294 10.58 -11.05 13.47
CA PRO A 294 11.81 -10.39 13.11
C PRO A 294 12.39 -11.24 11.98
N LEU A 295 12.35 -10.72 10.75
CA LEU A 295 13.19 -11.14 9.62
C LEU A 295 14.67 -10.87 9.97
N GLN A 296 15.10 -11.20 11.18
CA GLN A 296 16.44 -11.05 11.72
C GLN A 296 17.14 -12.42 11.78
N ASP A 297 16.42 -13.53 11.50
CA ASP A 297 17.02 -14.86 11.50
C ASP A 297 17.70 -15.18 10.16
N PHE A 298 19.02 -15.02 10.13
CA PHE A 298 19.88 -15.37 9.00
C PHE A 298 19.80 -16.87 8.63
N HIS A 299 19.32 -17.75 9.52
CA HIS A 299 19.10 -19.16 9.21
C HIS A 299 18.00 -19.36 8.16
N SER A 300 16.90 -18.60 8.27
CA SER A 300 15.79 -18.62 7.31
C SER A 300 16.21 -18.05 5.95
N LEU A 301 17.00 -16.97 5.94
CA LEU A 301 17.61 -16.42 4.72
C LEU A 301 18.55 -17.42 4.02
N ALA A 302 19.43 -18.08 4.78
CA ALA A 302 20.38 -19.05 4.24
C ALA A 302 19.67 -20.30 3.68
N THR A 303 18.59 -20.72 4.32
CA THR A 303 17.73 -21.81 3.85
C THR A 303 16.98 -21.41 2.57
N TYR A 304 16.47 -20.18 2.51
CA TYR A 304 15.80 -19.64 1.34
C TYR A 304 16.73 -19.54 0.11
N LEU A 305 17.92 -18.96 0.28
CA LEU A 305 18.92 -18.84 -0.79
C LEU A 305 19.48 -20.20 -1.25
N SER A 306 19.47 -21.22 -0.40
CA SER A 306 19.94 -22.57 -0.77
C SER A 306 18.85 -23.41 -1.47
N GLN A 307 17.58 -23.14 -1.23
CA GLN A 307 16.45 -23.80 -1.88
C GLN A 307 16.03 -23.15 -3.20
N ASN A 308 16.35 -21.87 -3.38
CA ASN A 308 16.01 -21.14 -4.59
C ASN A 308 16.92 -21.58 -5.76
N THR A 309 16.33 -22.26 -6.74
CA THR A 309 17.01 -22.89 -7.89
C THR A 309 16.98 -22.01 -9.15
N SER A 310 16.62 -20.74 -9.01
CA SER A 310 16.54 -19.79 -10.12
C SER A 310 17.90 -19.60 -10.79
N ALA A 311 17.96 -19.72 -12.12
CA ALA A 311 19.19 -19.60 -12.89
C ALA A 311 19.71 -18.15 -12.99
N MET A 312 18.85 -17.16 -12.71
CA MET A 312 19.15 -15.73 -12.84
C MET A 312 19.12 -15.06 -11.46
N PHE A 313 20.21 -14.37 -11.11
CA PHE A 313 20.33 -13.67 -9.83
C PHE A 313 19.27 -12.58 -9.67
N LEU A 314 18.91 -11.88 -10.76
CA LEU A 314 17.88 -10.85 -10.76
C LEU A 314 16.53 -11.39 -10.29
N ASP A 315 16.17 -12.64 -10.62
CA ASP A 315 14.92 -13.26 -10.17
C ASP A 315 14.96 -13.56 -8.67
N THR A 316 16.14 -13.95 -8.15
CA THR A 316 16.35 -14.17 -6.72
C THR A 316 16.37 -12.87 -5.92
N VAL A 317 16.90 -11.76 -6.46
CA VAL A 317 16.91 -10.46 -5.75
C VAL A 317 15.71 -9.56 -6.02
N SER A 318 14.91 -9.90 -7.01
CA SER A 318 13.56 -9.36 -7.19
C SER A 318 12.57 -10.01 -6.22
N ASP A 319 13.03 -10.98 -5.43
CA ASP A 319 12.31 -11.53 -4.29
C ASP A 319 12.07 -10.45 -3.25
N PHE A 320 10.81 -10.17 -2.98
CA PHE A 320 10.48 -9.15 -2.01
C PHE A 320 10.70 -9.56 -0.56
N HIS A 321 10.62 -10.84 -0.15
CA HIS A 321 10.99 -11.24 1.21
C HIS A 321 12.48 -10.99 1.47
N LEU A 322 13.33 -11.22 0.46
CA LEU A 322 14.74 -10.89 0.48
C LEU A 322 14.93 -9.37 0.52
N LEU A 323 14.29 -8.60 -0.38
CA LEU A 323 14.37 -7.13 -0.36
C LEU A 323 13.91 -6.56 0.97
N LEU A 324 12.84 -7.10 1.51
CA LEU A 324 12.27 -6.67 2.76
C LEU A 324 13.19 -7.01 3.92
N PHE A 325 13.67 -8.26 4.02
CA PHE A 325 14.69 -8.66 4.97
C PHE A 325 15.88 -7.69 4.90
N LEU A 326 16.38 -7.40 3.69
CA LEU A 326 17.51 -6.51 3.49
C LEU A 326 17.22 -5.04 3.90
N VAL A 327 15.96 -4.60 3.76
CA VAL A 327 15.53 -3.24 4.14
C VAL A 327 15.27 -3.12 5.65
N THR A 328 14.72 -4.14 6.29
CA THR A 328 14.29 -4.10 7.71
C THR A 328 15.30 -4.71 8.66
N ASN A 329 16.39 -5.30 8.17
CA ASN A 329 17.43 -5.88 9.01
C ASN A 329 18.25 -4.79 9.73
N GLU A 330 18.04 -4.67 11.04
CA GLU A 330 18.73 -3.71 11.90
C GLU A 330 20.19 -4.09 12.22
N VAL A 331 20.58 -5.36 12.01
CA VAL A 331 21.95 -5.85 12.24
C VAL A 331 22.90 -5.34 11.15
N MET A 332 22.39 -5.14 9.93
CA MET A 332 23.11 -4.53 8.82
C MET A 332 22.20 -3.52 8.09
N PRO A 333 22.16 -2.24 8.51
CA PRO A 333 21.36 -1.23 7.85
C PRO A 333 21.92 -0.93 6.46
N LEU A 334 21.23 -1.42 5.42
CA LEU A 334 21.64 -1.27 4.02
C LEU A 334 21.12 0.01 3.35
N GLN A 335 20.61 0.97 4.14
CA GLN A 335 19.78 2.11 3.71
C GLN A 335 20.35 2.87 2.49
N ASP A 336 21.63 3.21 2.47
CA ASP A 336 22.24 3.94 1.35
C ASP A 336 22.56 3.03 0.15
N SER A 337 22.84 1.76 0.41
CA SER A 337 23.32 0.80 -0.59
C SER A 337 22.18 0.09 -1.33
N ILE A 338 21.04 -0.16 -0.68
CA ILE A 338 19.91 -0.91 -1.25
C ILE A 338 19.21 -0.21 -2.42
N SER A 339 19.44 1.09 -2.57
CA SER A 339 18.95 1.91 -3.68
C SER A 339 19.31 1.31 -5.05
N LEU A 340 20.52 0.77 -5.19
CA LEU A 340 21.01 0.16 -6.42
C LEU A 340 20.30 -1.17 -6.73
N LEU A 341 19.98 -1.95 -5.70
CA LEU A 341 19.22 -3.19 -5.82
C LEU A 341 17.76 -2.92 -6.19
N LEU A 342 17.12 -1.96 -5.50
CA LEU A 342 15.74 -1.54 -5.78
C LEU A 342 15.62 -0.95 -7.19
N GLU A 343 16.63 -0.22 -7.66
CA GLU A 343 16.68 0.27 -9.04
C GLU A 343 16.83 -0.85 -10.07
N ALA A 344 17.67 -1.85 -9.79
CA ALA A 344 17.81 -3.04 -10.63
C ALA A 344 16.48 -3.80 -10.77
N VAL A 345 15.74 -3.96 -9.66
CA VAL A 345 14.41 -4.60 -9.63
C VAL A 345 13.37 -3.75 -10.36
N ARG A 346 13.31 -2.44 -10.06
CA ARG A 346 12.37 -1.49 -10.69
C ARG A 346 12.53 -1.41 -12.21
N THR A 347 13.77 -1.43 -12.70
CA THR A 347 14.08 -1.32 -14.13
C THR A 347 14.26 -2.67 -14.83
N ARG A 348 14.15 -3.78 -14.09
CA ARG A 348 14.47 -5.14 -14.55
C ARG A 348 15.85 -5.22 -15.22
N ASN A 349 16.83 -4.51 -14.68
CA ASN A 349 18.17 -4.38 -15.24
C ASN A 349 19.13 -5.39 -14.60
N GLU A 350 19.54 -6.38 -15.39
CA GLU A 350 20.39 -7.48 -14.93
C GLU A 350 21.84 -7.04 -14.64
N GLU A 351 22.37 -6.06 -15.36
CA GLU A 351 23.74 -5.55 -15.15
C GLU A 351 23.87 -4.86 -13.79
N LEU A 352 22.84 -4.12 -13.38
CA LEU A 352 22.78 -3.48 -12.05
C LEU A 352 22.68 -4.54 -10.93
N ALA A 353 21.88 -5.59 -11.12
CA ALA A 353 21.81 -6.70 -10.17
C ALA A 353 23.15 -7.45 -10.03
N GLN A 354 23.86 -7.69 -11.14
CA GLN A 354 25.19 -8.31 -11.10
C GLN A 354 26.25 -7.39 -10.45
N THR A 355 26.09 -6.08 -10.58
CA THR A 355 26.93 -5.09 -9.90
C THR A 355 26.70 -5.16 -8.38
N TRP A 356 25.44 -5.24 -7.95
CA TRP A 356 25.08 -5.44 -6.55
C TRP A 356 25.63 -6.75 -5.96
N LYS A 357 25.58 -7.85 -6.73
CA LYS A 357 26.13 -9.15 -6.32
C LYS A 357 27.62 -9.10 -5.94
N LYS A 358 28.38 -8.18 -6.55
CA LYS A 358 29.82 -7.99 -6.31
C LYS A 358 30.13 -7.00 -5.19
N SER A 359 29.11 -6.46 -4.52
CA SER A 359 29.27 -5.47 -3.46
C SER A 359 29.79 -6.09 -2.15
N GLU A 360 30.48 -5.29 -1.34
CA GLU A 360 30.96 -5.71 -0.02
C GLU A 360 29.80 -6.04 0.94
N GLN A 361 28.66 -5.37 0.73
CA GLN A 361 27.41 -5.59 1.47
C GLN A 361 26.86 -6.99 1.21
N TRP A 362 26.78 -7.40 -0.06
CA TRP A 362 26.34 -8.75 -0.42
C TRP A 362 27.31 -9.82 0.06
N ALA A 363 28.62 -9.58 -0.04
CA ALA A 363 29.64 -10.50 0.49
C ALA A 363 29.50 -10.70 2.01
N THR A 364 29.15 -9.66 2.76
CA THR A 364 28.92 -9.75 4.21
C THR A 364 27.66 -10.57 4.52
N ILE A 365 26.59 -10.44 3.72
CA ILE A 365 25.37 -11.25 3.84
C ILE A 365 25.67 -12.73 3.57
N GLU A 366 26.42 -13.04 2.51
CA GLU A 366 26.85 -14.41 2.19
C GLU A 366 27.70 -15.01 3.32
N GLN A 367 28.62 -14.22 3.89
CA GLN A 367 29.44 -14.66 5.02
C GLN A 367 28.60 -14.94 6.26
N LEU A 368 27.64 -14.07 6.60
CA LEU A 368 26.73 -14.29 7.73
C LEU A 368 25.88 -15.54 7.52
N CYS A 369 25.32 -15.76 6.33
CA CYS A 369 24.59 -16.98 5.98
C CYS A 369 25.45 -18.25 6.13
N SER A 370 26.75 -18.17 5.79
CA SER A 370 27.67 -19.31 5.92
C SER A 370 27.96 -19.72 7.36
N THR A 371 27.88 -18.77 8.32
CA THR A 371 28.13 -19.06 9.75
C THR A 371 26.99 -19.83 10.42
N VAL A 372 25.80 -19.84 9.82
CA VAL A 372 24.58 -20.49 10.36
C VAL A 372 24.37 -21.92 9.87
N GLY A 373 25.38 -22.52 9.21
CA GLY A 373 25.43 -23.96 8.90
C GLY A 373 24.76 -24.41 7.60
N VAL A 374 24.36 -23.49 6.71
CA VAL A 374 23.81 -23.82 5.38
C VAL A 374 24.85 -23.48 4.30
N GLN A 375 25.29 -24.47 3.53
CA GLN A 375 26.19 -24.24 2.39
C GLN A 375 25.38 -23.76 1.18
N LEU A 376 25.60 -22.50 0.77
CA LEU A 376 25.04 -21.97 -0.48
C LEU A 376 25.70 -22.63 -1.72
N PRO A 377 24.94 -22.90 -2.79
CA PRO A 377 25.53 -23.30 -4.07
C PRO A 377 26.26 -22.11 -4.69
N GLY A 378 27.59 -22.18 -4.79
CA GLY A 378 28.41 -21.18 -5.51
C GLY A 378 29.78 -20.86 -4.92
N LEU A 379 30.12 -21.35 -3.72
CA LEU A 379 31.39 -21.04 -3.04
C LEU A 379 32.62 -21.81 -3.57
N GLN A 380 32.78 -21.94 -4.89
CA GLN A 380 33.92 -22.69 -5.46
C GLN A 380 34.84 -21.93 -6.40
N GLU A 381 34.82 -20.61 -6.41
CA GLU A 381 35.92 -19.85 -6.98
C GLU A 381 36.30 -18.75 -6.00
N TYR A 382 37.36 -18.98 -5.24
CA TYR A 382 38.41 -18.03 -4.83
C TYR A 382 39.03 -18.50 -3.50
N GLY A 383 40.11 -19.30 -3.58
CA GLY A 383 41.06 -19.41 -2.48
C GLY A 383 41.69 -20.77 -2.21
N ALA A 384 42.96 -20.88 -2.59
CA ALA A 384 44.02 -21.72 -2.02
C ALA A 384 43.98 -23.25 -2.26
N ALA A 385 44.86 -23.67 -3.16
CA ALA A 385 45.40 -25.01 -3.25
C ALA A 385 45.97 -25.48 -1.89
N GLY A 386 45.52 -26.64 -1.40
CA GLY A 386 46.14 -27.29 -0.25
C GLY A 386 45.35 -28.45 0.36
N GLY A 387 45.60 -29.66 -0.13
CA GLY A 387 45.78 -30.82 0.76
C GLY A 387 44.59 -31.77 1.07
N SER A 388 44.83 -33.03 0.72
CA SER A 388 44.36 -34.29 1.34
C SER A 388 42.91 -34.76 1.11
N THR A 389 42.79 -35.77 0.26
CA THR A 389 41.66 -36.71 0.16
C THR A 389 41.60 -37.61 1.40
N HIS A 390 40.57 -37.44 2.23
CA HIS A 390 40.11 -38.45 3.19
C HIS A 390 38.72 -38.95 2.77
N PRO A 391 38.46 -40.27 2.81
CA PRO A 391 37.14 -40.80 2.46
C PRO A 391 36.11 -40.34 3.51
N ALA A 392 35.01 -39.77 3.04
CA ALA A 392 33.89 -39.35 3.89
C ALA A 392 33.32 -40.57 4.63
N ALA A 393 33.47 -40.60 5.95
CA ALA A 393 32.80 -41.58 6.79
C ALA A 393 31.28 -41.29 6.75
N ALA A 394 30.45 -42.32 6.61
CA ALA A 394 28.99 -42.17 6.60
C ALA A 394 28.42 -42.17 8.02
N ALA A 395 27.33 -41.42 8.23
CA ALA A 395 26.53 -41.43 9.45
C ALA A 395 25.98 -42.84 9.73
N TRP A 396 25.73 -43.18 11.00
CA TRP A 396 25.29 -44.53 11.40
C TRP A 396 24.16 -44.50 12.43
N ALA A 397 23.18 -45.38 12.26
CA ALA A 397 22.05 -45.49 13.19
C ALA A 397 22.38 -46.43 14.37
N CYS A 398 22.11 -45.98 15.59
CA CYS A 398 22.30 -46.79 16.80
C CYS A 398 21.28 -47.95 16.85
N GLN A 399 21.76 -49.19 16.99
CA GLN A 399 20.87 -50.36 17.06
C GLN A 399 20.01 -50.44 18.35
N HIS A 400 20.34 -49.64 19.37
CA HIS A 400 19.61 -49.66 20.64
C HIS A 400 18.50 -48.61 20.73
N CYS A 401 18.72 -47.41 20.21
CA CYS A 401 17.78 -46.30 20.33
C CYS A 401 17.44 -45.64 18.99
N THR A 402 17.89 -46.19 17.86
CA THR A 402 17.62 -45.75 16.47
C THR A 402 18.12 -44.35 16.09
N PHE A 403 18.82 -43.65 17.00
CA PHE A 403 19.39 -42.33 16.74
C PHE A 403 20.49 -42.37 15.67
N VAL A 404 20.48 -41.40 14.75
CA VAL A 404 21.47 -41.29 13.65
C VAL A 404 22.65 -40.44 14.11
N ASN A 405 23.80 -41.09 14.33
CA ASN A 405 25.01 -40.45 14.81
C ASN A 405 25.87 -39.95 13.64
N GLN A 406 26.52 -38.80 13.85
CA GLN A 406 27.46 -38.22 12.90
C GLN A 406 28.70 -39.11 12.69
N PRO A 407 29.39 -39.00 11.54
CA PRO A 407 30.56 -39.82 11.27
C PRO A 407 31.71 -39.55 12.26
N GLY A 408 32.40 -40.61 12.69
CA GLY A 408 33.56 -40.51 13.58
C GLY A 408 33.27 -40.71 15.07
N THR A 409 32.00 -40.80 15.47
CA THR A 409 31.61 -41.14 16.86
C THR A 409 31.65 -42.65 17.09
N ALA A 410 32.39 -43.08 18.13
CA ALA A 410 32.48 -44.50 18.53
C ALA A 410 31.35 -44.94 19.48
N HIS A 411 30.61 -43.97 20.02
CA HIS A 411 29.49 -44.18 20.94
C HIS A 411 28.28 -43.37 20.46
N CYS A 412 27.08 -43.84 20.75
CA CYS A 412 25.85 -43.14 20.43
C CYS A 412 25.68 -41.90 21.33
N GLU A 413 25.39 -40.74 20.75
CA GLU A 413 25.22 -39.48 21.49
C GLU A 413 24.02 -39.52 22.45
N MET A 414 22.97 -40.25 22.10
CA MET A 414 21.74 -40.30 22.92
C MET A 414 21.78 -41.32 24.05
N CYS A 415 22.43 -42.47 23.86
CA CYS A 415 22.43 -43.55 24.87
C CYS A 415 23.82 -43.92 25.40
N SER A 416 24.88 -43.28 24.90
CA SER A 416 26.29 -43.51 25.28
C SER A 416 26.80 -44.95 25.08
N LEU A 417 26.03 -45.81 24.39
CA LEU A 417 26.45 -47.17 24.08
C LEU A 417 27.39 -47.21 22.86
N PRO A 418 28.37 -48.12 22.83
CA PRO A 418 29.33 -48.21 21.72
C PRO A 418 28.65 -48.62 20.42
N ARG A 419 29.26 -48.24 19.30
CA ARG A 419 28.89 -48.68 17.95
C ARG A 419 29.20 -50.18 17.81
N THR A 420 28.16 -51.01 17.92
CA THR A 420 28.21 -52.46 17.67
C THR A 420 27.97 -52.82 16.22
#